data_AF-A0A8J6Z1W1-F1
#
_entry.id   AF-A0A8J6Z1W1-F1
#
_cell.length_a   1.000
_cell.length_b   1.000
_cell.length_c   1.000
_cell.angle_alpha   90.00
_cell.angle_beta   90.00
_cell.angle_gamma   90.00
#
_symmetry.space_group_name_H-M   'P 1'
#
loop_
_entity.id
_entity.type
_entity.pdbx_description
1 polymer ?
#
loop_
_entity_poly.entity_id
_entity_poly.type
_entity_poly.pdbx_seq_one_letter_code
_entity_poly.pdbx_strand_id
1 'polypeptide(L)'
;MKLYPDSKVYIFCPAQVQTGGPESLHQLASKLISLGVETYMSYFEPLNNEPEPVHAAYKKYHVPYIIHPRDDRKNIVIVPETLTANIYTSKKIQCVIWWMSVDNYLENAINIFKDCLKLAKPLPQIFTFDKAYRNIEHWAKSEYARRFLQVNGITKVASVETYMNQTFFEQAAHIDLAAKKNFVAYNPKKGFELTKQLIDAAPDIDWQPIENMTPAQVQELLARAKVYIDFGEHPGRDRLPREATISKCVVITGKRGAAANDLDYNIPAEFKFGLEDSTPRQVIEKIRAVFENFEGELEKQKAFRQRVYDDRKNFTATIANVFGIKKLPPPSVAFVQGVSEGSFLLAQELFKSKDFRPSFIVDDVLAAAEISDELILREQNRNYLRVGKNLIEIITQDDAKFLYLEGRIKKFALFEPTDAELDALKNFYKPAAEDILVFSR
;
A
#
# COMPACT_ATOMS: atom_id res chain seq x y z
N MET A 1 -17.88 4.08 -12.35
CA MET A 1 -16.99 4.33 -13.51
C MET A 1 -17.11 3.18 -14.51
N LYS A 2 -16.53 3.30 -15.71
CA LYS A 2 -16.50 2.24 -16.73
C LYS A 2 -15.09 2.05 -17.29
N LEU A 3 -14.60 0.82 -17.23
CA LEU A 3 -13.34 0.41 -17.83
C LEU A 3 -13.59 -0.18 -19.24
N TYR A 4 -12.88 0.34 -20.23
CA TYR A 4 -12.88 -0.13 -21.62
C TYR A 4 -11.57 -0.89 -21.93
N PRO A 5 -11.52 -1.71 -22.99
CA PRO A 5 -10.30 -2.45 -23.34
C PRO A 5 -9.07 -1.56 -23.60
N ASP A 6 -9.26 -0.33 -24.07
CA ASP A 6 -8.24 0.68 -24.36
C ASP A 6 -8.18 1.81 -23.30
N SER A 7 -8.83 1.61 -22.14
CA SER A 7 -8.78 2.58 -21.04
C SER A 7 -7.39 2.64 -20.42
N LYS A 8 -6.93 3.87 -20.18
CA LYS A 8 -5.78 4.15 -19.33
C LYS A 8 -6.23 4.66 -17.96
N VAL A 9 -5.57 4.19 -16.91
CA VAL A 9 -5.77 4.69 -15.54
C VAL A 9 -4.58 5.54 -15.14
N TYR A 10 -4.84 6.77 -14.70
CA TYR A 10 -3.84 7.70 -14.21
C TYR A 10 -4.05 7.93 -12.72
N ILE A 11 -3.01 7.72 -11.92
CA ILE A 11 -3.09 7.86 -10.45
C ILE A 11 -2.22 9.03 -10.01
N PHE A 12 -2.85 10.07 -9.47
CA PHE A 12 -2.16 11.27 -9.04
C PHE A 12 -1.42 11.00 -7.72
N CYS A 13 -0.16 11.41 -7.64
CA CYS A 13 0.68 11.20 -6.46
C CYS A 13 1.66 12.35 -6.28
N PRO A 14 1.89 12.86 -5.06
CA PRO A 14 2.94 13.84 -4.83
C PRO A 14 4.31 13.25 -5.18
N ALA A 15 5.15 14.04 -5.84
CA ALA A 15 6.53 13.64 -6.17
C ALA A 15 7.41 13.59 -4.93
N GLN A 16 8.36 12.65 -4.87
CA GLN A 16 9.38 12.55 -3.80
C GLN A 16 8.88 12.53 -2.33
N VAL A 17 7.60 12.25 -2.07
CA VAL A 17 7.03 12.21 -0.71
C VAL A 17 6.88 10.76 -0.23
N GLN A 18 7.51 10.41 0.89
CA GLN A 18 7.38 9.09 1.52
C GLN A 18 6.36 9.09 2.67
N THR A 19 5.10 8.72 2.39
CA THR A 19 4.08 8.48 3.42
C THR A 19 3.16 7.29 3.06
N GLY A 20 2.21 6.95 3.93
CA GLY A 20 1.27 5.84 3.68
C GLY A 20 0.28 6.09 2.53
N GLY A 21 -0.01 7.36 2.19
CA GLY A 21 -0.87 7.73 1.06
C GLY A 21 -0.24 7.35 -0.29
N PRO A 22 0.93 7.91 -0.63
CA PRO A 22 1.71 7.51 -1.81
C PRO A 22 1.96 6.01 -1.89
N GLU A 23 2.29 5.33 -0.79
CA GLU A 23 2.42 3.87 -0.79
C GLU A 23 1.13 3.16 -1.25
N SER A 24 -0.03 3.59 -0.73
CA SER A 24 -1.35 3.04 -1.12
C SER A 24 -1.64 3.25 -2.60
N LEU A 25 -1.25 4.42 -3.15
CA LEU A 25 -1.43 4.76 -4.57
C LEU A 25 -0.56 3.88 -5.48
N HIS A 26 0.70 3.61 -5.11
CA HIS A 26 1.58 2.69 -5.85
C HIS A 26 1.13 1.24 -5.74
N GLN A 27 0.63 0.81 -4.58
CA GLN A 27 -0.01 -0.51 -4.42
C GLN A 27 -1.22 -0.66 -5.33
N LEU A 28 -2.08 0.37 -5.43
CA LEU A 28 -3.22 0.38 -6.35
C LEU A 28 -2.75 0.29 -7.81
N ALA A 29 -1.80 1.12 -8.23
CA ALA A 29 -1.28 1.09 -9.59
C ALA A 29 -0.69 -0.28 -9.95
N SER A 30 0.12 -0.81 -9.03
CA SER A 30 0.71 -2.14 -9.19
C SER A 30 -0.37 -3.22 -9.28
N LYS A 31 -1.39 -3.17 -8.43
CA LYS A 31 -2.50 -4.11 -8.48
C LYS A 31 -3.24 -4.05 -9.83
N LEU A 32 -3.53 -2.85 -10.34
CA LEU A 32 -4.19 -2.68 -11.63
C LEU A 32 -3.37 -3.26 -12.79
N ILE A 33 -2.06 -3.03 -12.82
CA ILE A 33 -1.16 -3.63 -13.82
C ILE A 33 -1.15 -5.16 -13.73
N SER A 34 -1.17 -5.71 -12.51
CA SER A 34 -1.27 -7.16 -12.31
C SER A 34 -2.59 -7.74 -12.84
N LEU A 35 -3.65 -6.93 -12.86
CA LEU A 35 -4.97 -7.27 -13.40
C LEU A 35 -5.12 -6.91 -14.89
N GLY A 36 -4.04 -6.49 -15.55
CA GLY A 36 -4.01 -6.24 -17.00
C GLY A 36 -4.53 -4.87 -17.41
N VAL A 37 -4.67 -3.93 -16.47
CA VAL A 37 -5.11 -2.56 -16.75
C VAL A 37 -3.89 -1.68 -17.02
N GLU A 38 -3.89 -0.98 -18.16
CA GLU A 38 -2.86 -0.01 -18.52
C GLU A 38 -2.91 1.17 -17.53
N THR A 39 -1.91 1.26 -16.64
CA THR A 39 -1.93 2.17 -15.49
C THR A 39 -0.62 2.91 -15.35
N TYR A 40 -0.71 4.20 -15.05
CA TYR A 40 0.42 5.10 -14.87
C TYR A 40 0.28 5.91 -13.59
N MET A 41 1.39 6.17 -12.92
CA MET A 41 1.46 7.26 -11.96
C MET A 41 1.48 8.60 -12.70
N SER A 42 0.94 9.65 -12.09
CA SER A 42 1.09 11.02 -12.55
C SER A 42 1.51 11.89 -11.38
N TYR A 43 2.76 12.34 -11.41
CA TYR A 43 3.33 13.16 -10.35
C TYR A 43 3.18 14.64 -10.67
N PHE A 44 2.88 15.44 -9.66
CA PHE A 44 2.89 16.89 -9.73
C PHE A 44 4.00 17.43 -8.82
N GLU A 45 4.58 18.54 -9.25
CA GLU A 45 5.63 19.31 -8.57
C GLU A 45 6.90 18.51 -8.21
N PRO A 46 7.92 18.42 -9.09
CA PRO A 46 9.27 18.33 -8.60
C PRO A 46 9.59 19.69 -7.97
N LEU A 47 9.46 19.80 -6.64
CA LEU A 47 9.77 21.03 -5.89
C LEU A 47 11.17 21.60 -6.20
N ASN A 48 12.07 20.80 -6.79
CA ASN A 48 13.50 21.10 -6.91
C ASN A 48 14.16 20.77 -8.27
N ASN A 49 13.43 20.75 -9.41
CA ASN A 49 14.01 20.35 -10.72
C ASN A 49 14.61 18.92 -10.76
N GLU A 50 14.23 18.05 -9.82
CA GLU A 50 14.59 16.63 -9.84
C GLU A 50 14.00 15.95 -11.10
N PRO A 51 14.81 15.33 -11.97
CA PRO A 51 14.30 14.64 -13.16
C PRO A 51 13.53 13.36 -12.80
N GLU A 52 13.76 12.80 -11.61
CA GLU A 52 13.11 11.60 -11.11
C GLU A 52 11.98 11.97 -10.14
N PRO A 53 10.69 11.80 -10.51
CA PRO A 53 9.59 12.11 -9.61
C PRO A 53 9.29 11.00 -8.59
N VAL A 54 9.79 9.78 -8.83
CA VAL A 54 9.51 8.61 -7.99
C VAL A 54 10.46 8.57 -6.80
N HIS A 55 9.91 8.65 -5.59
CA HIS A 55 10.69 8.44 -4.36
C HIS A 55 11.30 7.03 -4.34
N ALA A 56 12.55 6.89 -3.86
CA ALA A 56 13.30 5.64 -3.86
C ALA A 56 12.51 4.45 -3.27
N ALA A 57 11.76 4.69 -2.19
CA ALA A 57 10.93 3.70 -1.51
C ALA A 57 9.86 3.04 -2.40
N TYR A 58 9.47 3.66 -3.52
CA TYR A 58 8.40 3.18 -4.40
C TYR A 58 8.91 2.65 -5.75
N LYS A 59 10.21 2.78 -6.05
CA LYS A 59 10.77 2.31 -7.34
C LYS A 59 10.54 0.81 -7.57
N LYS A 60 10.67 0.01 -6.51
CA LYS A 60 10.37 -1.44 -6.48
C LYS A 60 8.98 -1.85 -6.97
N TYR A 61 8.01 -0.93 -7.08
CA TYR A 61 6.69 -1.26 -7.64
C TYR A 61 6.70 -1.35 -9.18
N HIS A 62 7.75 -0.86 -9.83
CA HIS A 62 7.88 -0.85 -11.30
C HIS A 62 6.59 -0.36 -11.98
N VAL A 63 6.07 0.77 -11.53
CA VAL A 63 4.90 1.43 -12.12
C VAL A 63 5.40 2.54 -13.05
N PRO A 64 5.06 2.55 -14.34
CA PRO A 64 5.45 3.62 -15.24
C PRO A 64 4.74 4.92 -14.86
N TYR A 65 5.31 6.07 -15.24
CA TYR A 65 4.68 7.36 -14.97
C TYR A 65 4.50 8.21 -16.23
N ILE A 66 3.60 9.20 -16.14
CA ILE A 66 3.36 10.18 -17.19
C ILE A 66 3.15 11.58 -16.59
N ILE A 67 3.65 12.60 -17.27
CA ILE A 67 3.52 14.00 -16.82
C ILE A 67 2.16 14.59 -17.17
N HIS A 68 1.62 14.24 -18.35
CA HIS A 68 0.37 14.80 -18.85
C HIS A 68 -0.65 13.71 -19.18
N PRO A 69 -1.56 13.40 -18.24
CA PRO A 69 -2.67 12.50 -18.48
C PRO A 69 -3.54 12.96 -19.66
N ARG A 70 -3.95 12.02 -20.51
CA ARG A 70 -4.83 12.31 -21.65
C ARG A 70 -6.29 12.41 -21.18
N ASP A 71 -6.88 13.60 -21.33
CA ASP A 71 -8.29 13.88 -20.99
C ASP A 71 -9.26 13.26 -22.01
N ASP A 72 -9.55 11.98 -21.82
CA ASP A 72 -10.44 11.19 -22.67
C ASP A 72 -11.53 10.52 -21.82
N ARG A 73 -12.79 10.48 -22.30
CA ARG A 73 -13.93 9.89 -21.58
C ARG A 73 -13.76 8.40 -21.29
N LYS A 74 -12.89 7.71 -22.03
CA LYS A 74 -12.57 6.29 -21.80
C LYS A 74 -11.57 6.10 -20.67
N ASN A 75 -10.72 7.10 -20.40
CA ASN A 75 -9.71 7.01 -19.36
C ASN A 75 -10.30 7.30 -17.98
N ILE A 76 -9.53 6.96 -16.96
CA ILE A 76 -9.89 7.17 -15.55
C ILE A 76 -8.73 7.90 -14.89
N VAL A 77 -9.05 8.95 -14.13
CA VAL A 77 -8.11 9.60 -13.22
C VAL A 77 -8.54 9.33 -11.78
N ILE A 78 -7.58 8.92 -10.96
CA ILE A 78 -7.75 8.71 -9.53
C ILE A 78 -6.93 9.76 -8.81
N VAL A 79 -7.58 10.56 -7.98
CA VAL A 79 -6.94 11.60 -7.17
C VAL A 79 -7.07 11.29 -5.68
N PRO A 80 -6.01 11.44 -4.88
CA PRO A 80 -6.11 11.37 -3.43
C PRO A 80 -6.89 12.58 -2.89
N GLU A 81 -7.39 12.47 -1.67
CA GLU A 81 -8.16 13.53 -1.01
C GLU A 81 -7.41 14.86 -0.92
N THR A 82 -6.09 14.82 -0.83
CA THR A 82 -5.25 16.01 -0.72
C THR A 82 -5.16 16.80 -2.02
N LEU A 83 -5.63 16.26 -3.15
CA LEU A 83 -5.49 16.83 -4.50
C LEU A 83 -6.83 16.95 -5.22
N THR A 84 -7.89 17.14 -4.45
CA THR A 84 -9.23 17.27 -5.00
C THR A 84 -9.40 18.45 -5.96
N ALA A 85 -8.58 19.50 -5.86
CA ALA A 85 -8.61 20.61 -6.81
C ALA A 85 -8.27 20.19 -8.26
N ASN A 86 -7.48 19.13 -8.45
CA ASN A 86 -7.06 18.66 -9.76
C ASN A 86 -8.21 18.08 -10.61
N ILE A 87 -9.35 17.76 -10.00
CA ILE A 87 -10.53 17.29 -10.75
C ILE A 87 -11.08 18.39 -11.68
N TYR A 88 -10.88 19.66 -11.33
CA TYR A 88 -11.41 20.81 -12.07
C TYR A 88 -10.60 21.12 -13.34
N THR A 89 -9.37 20.62 -13.46
CA THR A 89 -8.53 20.81 -14.67
C THR A 89 -8.91 19.84 -15.78
N SER A 90 -9.40 18.67 -15.41
CA SER A 90 -9.96 17.69 -16.32
C SER A 90 -11.26 18.22 -16.92
N LYS A 91 -11.64 17.84 -18.16
CA LYS A 91 -12.93 18.22 -18.80
C LYS A 91 -13.81 17.01 -19.12
N LYS A 92 -13.21 15.90 -19.56
CA LYS A 92 -13.92 14.75 -20.14
C LYS A 92 -13.71 13.43 -19.38
N ILE A 93 -12.52 13.21 -18.84
CA ILE A 93 -12.09 11.98 -18.19
C ILE A 93 -12.98 11.61 -17.00
N GLN A 94 -13.12 10.30 -16.76
CA GLN A 94 -13.81 9.79 -15.58
C GLN A 94 -12.96 10.04 -14.35
N CYS A 95 -13.56 10.55 -13.28
CA CYS A 95 -12.82 10.96 -12.09
C CYS A 95 -13.23 10.14 -10.87
N VAL A 96 -12.22 9.68 -10.12
CA VAL A 96 -12.36 9.02 -8.84
C VAL A 96 -11.60 9.84 -7.80
N ILE A 97 -12.24 10.17 -6.69
CA ILE A 97 -11.57 10.71 -5.50
C ILE A 97 -11.43 9.59 -4.49
N TRP A 98 -10.19 9.27 -4.09
CA TRP A 98 -9.92 8.27 -3.07
C TRP A 98 -9.58 8.93 -1.74
N TRP A 99 -10.47 8.76 -0.77
CA TRP A 99 -10.40 9.33 0.57
C TRP A 99 -9.62 8.42 1.51
N MET A 100 -8.33 8.72 1.69
CA MET A 100 -7.43 7.95 2.53
C MET A 100 -7.29 8.50 3.96
N SER A 101 -7.47 9.81 4.15
CA SER A 101 -7.45 10.49 5.45
C SER A 101 -8.41 11.69 5.45
N VAL A 102 -9.53 11.58 6.17
CA VAL A 102 -10.49 12.70 6.30
C VAL A 102 -9.83 13.91 6.96
N ASP A 103 -9.04 13.65 7.98
CA ASP A 103 -8.40 14.67 8.81
C ASP A 103 -7.37 15.45 7.98
N ASN A 104 -6.57 14.77 7.14
CA ASN A 104 -5.65 15.46 6.22
C ASN A 104 -6.40 16.36 5.21
N TYR A 105 -7.58 15.92 4.75
CA TYR A 105 -8.41 16.75 3.88
C TYR A 105 -8.88 18.01 4.63
N LEU A 106 -9.35 17.85 5.87
CA LEU A 106 -9.84 18.96 6.69
C LEU A 106 -8.72 19.94 7.05
N GLU A 107 -7.54 19.46 7.42
CA GLU A 107 -6.36 20.30 7.67
C GLU A 107 -6.00 21.12 6.43
N ASN A 108 -5.94 20.48 5.26
CA ASN A 108 -5.68 21.17 3.99
C ASN A 108 -6.78 22.19 3.69
N ALA A 109 -8.04 21.84 3.88
CA ALA A 109 -9.15 22.78 3.69
C ALA A 109 -8.98 23.99 4.62
N ILE A 110 -8.75 23.79 5.92
CA ILE A 110 -8.52 24.87 6.89
C ILE A 110 -7.38 25.80 6.44
N ASN A 111 -6.27 25.24 5.95
CA ASN A 111 -5.15 26.03 5.45
C ASN A 111 -5.54 26.86 4.22
N ILE A 112 -6.27 26.28 3.27
CA ILE A 112 -6.78 27.02 2.10
C ILE A 112 -7.73 28.14 2.55
N PHE A 113 -8.60 27.91 3.53
CA PHE A 113 -9.47 28.95 4.09
C PHE A 113 -8.66 30.10 4.70
N LYS A 114 -7.66 29.78 5.52
CA LYS A 114 -6.76 30.77 6.12
C LYS A 114 -6.07 31.61 5.04
N ASP A 115 -5.61 30.98 3.96
CA ASP A 115 -4.94 31.69 2.86
C ASP A 115 -5.91 32.53 2.03
N CYS A 116 -7.14 32.06 1.78
CA CYS A 116 -8.16 32.85 1.11
C CYS A 116 -8.52 34.11 1.93
N LEU A 117 -8.65 33.98 3.25
CA LEU A 117 -8.88 35.13 4.14
C LEU A 117 -7.73 36.13 4.10
N LYS A 118 -6.47 35.66 4.21
CA LYS A 118 -5.28 36.53 4.12
C LYS A 118 -5.19 37.27 2.78
N LEU A 119 -5.59 36.62 1.69
CA LEU A 119 -5.50 37.15 0.33
C LEU A 119 -6.79 37.81 -0.16
N ALA A 120 -7.81 37.95 0.69
CA ALA A 120 -9.15 38.46 0.34
C ALA A 120 -9.78 37.77 -0.89
N LYS A 121 -9.52 36.46 -1.05
CA LYS A 121 -10.12 35.63 -2.11
C LYS A 121 -11.43 35.00 -1.62
N PRO A 122 -12.37 34.68 -2.54
CA PRO A 122 -13.56 33.90 -2.18
C PRO A 122 -13.20 32.60 -1.49
N LEU A 123 -13.96 32.23 -0.46
CA LEU A 123 -13.77 30.96 0.23
C LEU A 123 -14.14 29.79 -0.70
N PRO A 124 -13.36 28.71 -0.72
CA PRO A 124 -13.69 27.56 -1.54
C PRO A 124 -14.93 26.86 -0.97
N GLN A 125 -15.75 26.31 -1.84
CA GLN A 125 -16.81 25.43 -1.39
C GLN A 125 -16.19 24.06 -1.02
N ILE A 126 -16.38 23.62 0.23
CA ILE A 126 -15.90 22.31 0.71
C ILE A 126 -16.97 21.27 0.43
N PHE A 127 -16.57 20.05 0.06
CA PHE A 127 -17.46 18.89 -0.14
C PHE A 127 -18.51 19.02 -1.25
N THR A 128 -18.69 20.18 -1.85
CA THR A 128 -19.51 20.38 -3.04
C THR A 128 -18.65 20.18 -4.27
N PHE A 129 -18.31 18.93 -4.54
CA PHE A 129 -17.82 18.53 -5.86
C PHE A 129 -18.97 18.81 -6.82
N ASP A 130 -18.86 19.93 -7.51
CA ASP A 130 -19.96 20.66 -8.14
C ASP A 130 -20.91 19.73 -8.91
N LYS A 131 -22.21 19.79 -8.60
CA LYS A 131 -23.26 19.03 -9.31
C LYS A 131 -23.28 19.35 -10.81
N ALA A 132 -22.74 20.49 -11.23
CA ALA A 132 -22.57 20.86 -12.63
C ALA A 132 -21.39 20.14 -13.32
N TYR A 133 -20.44 19.54 -12.56
CA TYR A 133 -19.23 18.90 -13.07
C TYR A 133 -19.12 17.42 -12.65
N ARG A 134 -19.58 16.54 -13.56
CA ARG A 134 -19.26 15.11 -13.67
C ARG A 134 -19.83 14.17 -12.60
N ASN A 135 -20.19 12.96 -13.05
CA ASN A 135 -20.35 11.80 -12.19
C ASN A 135 -18.97 11.39 -11.63
N ILE A 136 -18.54 12.04 -10.54
CA ILE A 136 -17.33 11.67 -9.78
C ILE A 136 -17.66 10.46 -8.92
N GLU A 137 -16.77 9.48 -8.93
CA GLU A 137 -16.85 8.35 -8.01
C GLU A 137 -16.02 8.63 -6.75
N HIS A 138 -16.55 8.25 -5.59
CA HIS A 138 -15.87 8.43 -4.32
C HIS A 138 -15.49 7.07 -3.76
N TRP A 139 -14.22 6.93 -3.40
CA TRP A 139 -13.72 5.75 -2.69
C TRP A 139 -13.31 6.12 -1.28
N ALA A 140 -13.57 5.26 -0.31
CA ALA A 140 -13.14 5.45 1.07
C ALA A 140 -12.21 4.32 1.50
N LYS A 141 -11.09 4.68 2.14
CA LYS A 141 -10.12 3.72 2.71
C LYS A 141 -10.56 3.11 4.04
N SER A 142 -11.52 3.73 4.70
CA SER A 142 -12.00 3.34 6.03
C SER A 142 -13.51 3.57 6.14
N GLU A 143 -14.15 2.83 7.05
CA GLU A 143 -15.54 3.06 7.43
C GLU A 143 -15.73 4.48 8.00
N TYR A 144 -14.75 4.99 8.75
CA TYR A 144 -14.74 6.36 9.21
C TYR A 144 -14.83 7.36 8.04
N ALA A 145 -13.99 7.22 7.01
CA ALA A 145 -14.06 8.06 5.82
C ALA A 145 -15.39 7.90 5.07
N ARG A 146 -15.91 6.68 4.95
CA ARG A 146 -17.20 6.41 4.30
C ARG A 146 -18.35 7.13 5.01
N ARG A 147 -18.42 7.02 6.35
CA ARG A 147 -19.45 7.69 7.17
C ARG A 147 -19.32 9.21 7.07
N PHE A 148 -18.10 9.72 7.14
CA PHE A 148 -17.83 11.14 7.00
C PHE A 148 -18.36 11.69 5.65
N LEU A 149 -18.12 10.99 4.56
CA LEU A 149 -18.65 11.36 3.24
C LEU A 149 -20.18 11.35 3.21
N GLN A 150 -20.81 10.34 3.82
CA GLN A 150 -22.26 10.22 3.86
C GLN A 150 -22.95 11.36 4.62
N VAL A 151 -22.44 11.74 5.80
CA VAL A 151 -23.02 12.84 6.58
C VAL A 151 -22.84 14.20 5.89
N ASN A 152 -21.87 14.31 4.98
CA ASN A 152 -21.64 15.48 4.11
C ASN A 152 -22.34 15.36 2.74
N GLY A 153 -23.29 14.45 2.58
CA GLY A 153 -24.16 14.36 1.39
C GLY A 153 -23.64 13.52 0.23
N ILE A 154 -22.48 12.86 0.37
CA ILE A 154 -21.93 11.95 -0.65
C ILE A 154 -22.43 10.53 -0.36
N THR A 155 -23.47 10.11 -1.06
CA THR A 155 -24.19 8.85 -0.75
C THR A 155 -23.64 7.63 -1.47
N LYS A 156 -23.00 7.79 -2.64
CA LYS A 156 -22.39 6.70 -3.40
C LYS A 156 -20.88 6.66 -3.16
N VAL A 157 -20.45 5.79 -2.25
CA VAL A 157 -19.04 5.62 -1.88
C VAL A 157 -18.68 4.15 -1.95
N ALA A 158 -17.65 3.80 -2.73
CA ALA A 158 -17.08 2.46 -2.71
C ALA A 158 -16.04 2.34 -1.60
N SER A 159 -16.03 1.23 -0.86
CA SER A 159 -14.97 0.97 0.14
C SER A 159 -13.77 0.36 -0.57
N VAL A 160 -12.67 1.12 -0.67
CA VAL A 160 -11.40 0.68 -1.25
C VAL A 160 -10.32 0.84 -0.20
N GLU A 161 -10.11 -0.23 0.57
CA GLU A 161 -9.14 -0.29 1.66
C GLU A 161 -7.71 -0.51 1.13
N THR A 162 -6.74 -0.79 2.02
CA THR A 162 -5.32 -0.98 1.65
C THR A 162 -4.73 -2.13 2.45
N TYR A 163 -3.58 -2.65 2.03
CA TYR A 163 -2.88 -3.76 2.70
C TYR A 163 -1.47 -3.35 3.15
N MET A 164 -0.92 -4.09 4.11
CA MET A 164 0.47 -3.88 4.56
C MET A 164 1.45 -4.64 3.66
N ASN A 165 2.71 -4.23 3.69
CA ASN A 165 3.78 -4.92 2.98
C ASN A 165 3.89 -6.41 3.40
N GLN A 166 4.01 -7.31 2.42
CA GLN A 166 4.07 -8.76 2.63
C GLN A 166 5.22 -9.19 3.56
N THR A 167 6.36 -8.49 3.55
CA THR A 167 7.54 -8.82 4.37
C THR A 167 7.22 -8.85 5.87
N PHE A 168 6.31 -8.00 6.34
CA PHE A 168 5.87 -8.02 7.75
C PHE A 168 5.18 -9.34 8.12
N PHE A 169 4.42 -9.93 7.21
CA PHE A 169 3.72 -11.19 7.44
C PHE A 169 4.68 -12.38 7.46
N GLU A 170 5.70 -12.38 6.59
CA GLU A 170 6.74 -13.42 6.58
C GLU A 170 7.50 -13.44 7.91
N GLN A 171 7.90 -12.26 8.39
CA GLN A 171 8.60 -12.15 9.67
C GLN A 171 7.69 -12.53 10.85
N ALA A 172 6.41 -12.16 10.80
CA ALA A 172 5.45 -12.49 11.84
C ALA A 172 5.11 -13.99 11.93
N ALA A 173 5.32 -14.75 10.85
CA ALA A 173 5.08 -16.20 10.84
C ALA A 173 6.03 -16.98 11.77
N HIS A 174 7.16 -16.37 12.15
CA HIS A 174 8.21 -16.98 12.96
C HIS A 174 8.25 -16.45 14.41
N ILE A 175 7.23 -15.70 14.84
CA ILE A 175 7.20 -15.14 16.20
C ILE A 175 6.89 -16.23 17.21
N ASP A 176 7.84 -16.47 18.11
CA ASP A 176 7.65 -17.26 19.32
C ASP A 176 6.91 -16.43 20.39
N LEU A 177 5.75 -16.92 20.83
CA LEU A 177 4.97 -16.25 21.87
C LEU A 177 5.66 -16.30 23.23
N ALA A 178 6.48 -17.31 23.51
CA ALA A 178 7.23 -17.43 24.76
C ALA A 178 8.35 -16.38 24.87
N ALA A 179 8.85 -15.88 23.73
CA ALA A 179 9.87 -14.83 23.68
C ALA A 179 9.32 -13.40 23.90
N LYS A 180 8.00 -13.24 23.98
CA LYS A 180 7.35 -11.94 24.23
C LYS A 180 7.64 -11.44 25.65
N LYS A 181 7.91 -10.15 25.78
CA LYS A 181 8.27 -9.47 27.03
C LYS A 181 7.15 -8.54 27.51
N ASN A 182 7.05 -8.38 28.83
CA ASN A 182 6.12 -7.47 29.48
C ASN A 182 6.57 -6.01 29.33
N PHE A 183 6.40 -5.45 28.15
CA PHE A 183 6.54 -4.01 27.92
C PHE A 183 5.47 -3.53 26.94
N VAL A 184 5.26 -2.22 26.93
CA VAL A 184 4.28 -1.53 26.09
C VAL A 184 5.00 -0.75 25.01
N ALA A 185 4.79 -1.12 23.75
CA ALA A 185 5.18 -0.30 22.61
C ALA A 185 4.12 0.79 22.35
N TYR A 186 4.52 2.00 21.98
CA TYR A 186 3.56 3.08 21.70
C TYR A 186 4.04 4.05 20.61
N ASN A 187 3.10 4.76 19.99
CA ASN A 187 3.40 5.82 19.03
C ASN A 187 3.48 7.19 19.76
N PRO A 188 4.67 7.78 19.96
CA PRO A 188 4.78 9.07 20.65
C PRO A 188 4.27 10.25 19.82
N LYS A 189 4.08 10.09 18.50
CA LYS A 189 3.66 11.18 17.62
C LYS A 189 2.16 11.50 17.67
N LYS A 190 1.36 10.65 18.32
CA LYS A 190 -0.11 10.83 18.39
C LYS A 190 -0.64 10.47 19.77
N GLY A 191 -1.59 11.26 20.27
CA GLY A 191 -2.25 10.99 21.56
C GLY A 191 -1.31 10.98 22.77
N PHE A 192 -0.17 11.68 22.65
CA PHE A 192 0.92 11.61 23.63
C PHE A 192 0.53 12.10 25.03
N GLU A 193 -0.43 13.03 25.14
CA GLU A 193 -0.90 13.54 26.42
C GLU A 193 -1.44 12.44 27.33
N LEU A 194 -2.33 11.59 26.81
CA LEU A 194 -2.85 10.44 27.56
C LEU A 194 -1.73 9.42 27.80
N THR A 195 -0.91 9.11 26.80
CA THR A 195 0.21 8.18 26.96
C THR A 195 1.18 8.63 28.05
N LYS A 196 1.45 9.93 28.15
CA LYS A 196 2.28 10.50 29.22
C LYS A 196 1.64 10.32 30.59
N GLN A 197 0.33 10.55 30.73
CA GLN A 197 -0.37 10.27 31.98
C GLN A 197 -0.26 8.79 32.40
N LEU A 198 -0.28 7.86 31.45
CA LEU A 198 -0.06 6.44 31.73
C LEU A 198 1.36 6.15 32.22
N ILE A 199 2.37 6.73 31.56
CA ILE A 199 3.78 6.61 31.93
C ILE A 199 4.01 7.14 33.35
N ASP A 200 3.48 8.33 33.65
CA ASP A 200 3.62 8.99 34.95
C ASP A 200 2.90 8.21 36.07
N ALA A 201 1.75 7.59 35.77
CA ALA A 201 0.95 6.84 36.73
C ALA A 201 1.41 5.37 36.95
N ALA A 202 2.16 4.79 36.00
CA ALA A 202 2.69 3.43 36.09
C ALA A 202 4.17 3.37 35.64
N PRO A 203 5.09 3.98 36.40
CA PRO A 203 6.52 3.97 36.09
C PRO A 203 7.15 2.58 36.25
N ASP A 204 6.44 1.62 36.84
CA ASP A 204 6.84 0.21 36.94
C ASP A 204 6.69 -0.57 35.62
N ILE A 205 5.89 -0.07 34.68
CA ILE A 205 5.74 -0.66 33.35
C ILE A 205 6.89 -0.18 32.46
N ASP A 206 7.48 -1.11 31.68
CA ASP A 206 8.45 -0.76 30.65
C ASP A 206 7.72 -0.18 29.43
N TRP A 207 7.98 1.11 29.13
CA TRP A 207 7.35 1.86 28.04
C TRP A 207 8.37 2.16 26.94
N GLN A 208 8.15 1.60 25.75
CA GLN A 208 9.07 1.68 24.62
C GLN A 208 8.47 2.49 23.47
N PRO A 209 8.97 3.70 23.17
CA PRO A 209 8.46 4.51 22.07
C PRO A 209 8.87 3.94 20.70
N ILE A 210 7.96 4.02 19.73
CA ILE A 210 8.27 3.79 18.32
C ILE A 210 8.65 5.13 17.69
N GLU A 211 9.92 5.50 17.80
CA GLU A 211 10.44 6.78 17.32
C GLU A 211 11.76 6.60 16.55
N ASN A 212 11.86 7.25 15.39
CA ASN A 212 13.04 7.22 14.52
C ASN A 212 13.52 5.79 14.15
N MET A 213 12.58 4.85 14.09
CA MET A 213 12.83 3.45 13.74
C MET A 213 12.61 3.21 12.24
N THR A 214 13.50 2.42 11.65
CA THR A 214 13.28 1.78 10.34
C THR A 214 12.14 0.76 10.43
N PRO A 215 11.50 0.37 9.31
CA PRO A 215 10.47 -0.67 9.32
C PRO A 215 10.92 -1.99 9.98
N ALA A 216 12.19 -2.39 9.79
CA ALA A 216 12.74 -3.58 10.41
C ALA A 216 12.86 -3.44 11.94
N GLN A 217 13.32 -2.28 12.43
CA GLN A 217 13.39 -2.02 13.88
C GLN A 217 12.01 -1.95 14.54
N VAL A 218 11.02 -1.36 13.85
CA VAL A 218 9.62 -1.39 14.30
C VAL A 218 9.13 -2.83 14.45
N GLN A 219 9.40 -3.67 13.45
CA GLN A 219 9.01 -5.07 13.49
C GLN A 219 9.70 -5.83 14.63
N GLU A 220 11.01 -5.63 14.84
CA GLU A 220 11.76 -6.28 15.91
C GLU A 220 11.25 -5.88 17.30
N LEU A 221 10.95 -4.60 17.51
CA LEU A 221 10.36 -4.13 18.76
C LEU A 221 8.98 -4.78 18.98
N LEU A 222 8.09 -4.70 18.00
CA LEU A 222 6.74 -5.24 18.10
C LEU A 222 6.72 -6.77 18.27
N ALA A 223 7.65 -7.50 17.64
CA ALA A 223 7.77 -8.95 17.79
C ALA A 223 8.08 -9.37 19.24
N ARG A 224 8.76 -8.50 20.01
CA ARG A 224 9.05 -8.72 21.43
C ARG A 224 7.96 -8.16 22.36
N ALA A 225 7.18 -7.17 21.93
CA ALA A 225 6.19 -6.50 22.78
C ALA A 225 4.95 -7.36 23.01
N LYS A 226 4.47 -7.46 24.25
CA LYS A 226 3.13 -8.01 24.53
C LYS A 226 2.02 -7.02 24.20
N VAL A 227 2.21 -5.74 24.48
CA VAL A 227 1.17 -4.72 24.33
C VAL A 227 1.64 -3.63 23.38
N TYR A 228 0.71 -3.17 22.54
CA TYR A 228 0.85 -1.94 21.77
C TYR A 228 -0.32 -1.00 22.09
N ILE A 229 -0.02 0.28 22.33
CA ILE A 229 -1.05 1.31 22.53
C ILE A 229 -1.01 2.42 21.47
N ASP A 230 -2.19 2.91 21.10
CA ASP A 230 -2.34 4.11 20.26
C ASP A 230 -3.62 4.86 20.64
N PHE A 231 -3.47 6.02 21.29
CA PHE A 231 -4.58 6.92 21.66
C PHE A 231 -4.68 8.14 20.74
N GLY A 232 -3.98 8.08 19.61
CA GLY A 232 -3.98 9.09 18.57
C GLY A 232 -5.33 9.30 17.90
N GLU A 233 -5.37 10.34 17.07
CA GLU A 233 -6.42 10.49 16.08
C GLU A 233 -6.09 9.50 14.94
N HIS A 234 -7.00 8.54 14.72
CA HIS A 234 -6.91 7.52 13.68
C HIS A 234 -7.65 8.02 12.43
N PRO A 235 -7.02 8.80 11.54
CA PRO A 235 -7.71 9.39 10.40
C PRO A 235 -8.16 8.35 9.35
N GLY A 236 -7.63 7.14 9.45
CA GLY A 236 -8.03 5.97 8.69
C GLY A 236 -7.53 4.70 9.37
N ARG A 237 -7.42 3.61 8.60
CA ARG A 237 -6.81 2.35 9.07
C ARG A 237 -5.29 2.50 9.16
N ASP A 238 -4.80 2.99 10.29
CA ASP A 238 -3.39 3.29 10.49
C ASP A 238 -2.50 2.05 10.41
N ARG A 239 -1.22 2.29 10.07
CA ARG A 239 -0.22 1.24 9.83
C ARG A 239 0.21 0.54 11.12
N LEU A 240 0.63 1.29 12.14
CA LEU A 240 1.21 0.73 13.37
C LEU A 240 0.27 -0.23 14.13
N PRO A 241 -1.03 0.06 14.32
CA PRO A 241 -1.92 -0.91 14.97
C PRO A 241 -2.06 -2.22 14.19
N ARG A 242 -2.01 -2.16 12.85
CA ARG A 242 -2.05 -3.33 11.98
C ARG A 242 -0.73 -4.13 12.05
N GLU A 243 0.41 -3.44 12.08
CA GLU A 243 1.72 -4.07 12.28
C GLU A 243 1.79 -4.74 13.65
N ALA A 244 1.34 -4.07 14.71
CA ALA A 244 1.33 -4.60 16.07
C ALA A 244 0.46 -5.85 16.19
N THR A 245 -0.76 -5.86 15.62
CA THR A 245 -1.59 -7.08 15.66
C THR A 245 -0.96 -8.22 14.88
N ILE A 246 -0.30 -7.97 13.74
CA ILE A 246 0.38 -9.03 12.98
C ILE A 246 1.61 -9.55 13.73
N SER A 247 2.37 -8.65 14.38
CA SER A 247 3.45 -8.97 15.31
C SER A 247 2.98 -9.60 16.63
N LYS A 248 1.70 -9.96 16.72
CA LYS A 248 1.10 -10.70 17.83
C LYS A 248 1.15 -9.91 19.16
N CYS A 249 1.08 -8.58 19.11
CA CYS A 249 0.76 -7.75 20.28
C CYS A 249 -0.75 -7.78 20.56
N VAL A 250 -1.13 -7.51 21.81
CA VAL A 250 -2.48 -7.04 22.16
C VAL A 250 -2.53 -5.54 21.91
N VAL A 251 -3.48 -5.12 21.07
CA VAL A 251 -3.64 -3.72 20.67
C VAL A 251 -4.69 -3.04 21.54
N ILE A 252 -4.33 -1.95 22.21
CA ILE A 252 -5.24 -1.11 22.98
C ILE A 252 -5.31 0.26 22.30
N THR A 253 -6.51 0.78 22.08
CA THR A 253 -6.69 2.03 21.31
C THR A 253 -7.69 2.99 21.94
N GLY A 254 -7.72 4.22 21.42
CA GLY A 254 -8.76 5.18 21.73
C GLY A 254 -10.11 4.89 21.04
N LYS A 255 -11.10 5.76 21.26
CA LYS A 255 -12.42 5.75 20.59
C LYS A 255 -12.60 6.89 19.58
N ARG A 256 -11.53 7.35 18.94
CA ARG A 256 -11.55 8.48 17.98
C ARG A 256 -11.23 8.03 16.55
N GLY A 257 -11.79 8.73 15.56
CA GLY A 257 -11.61 8.45 14.14
C GLY A 257 -11.99 7.01 13.78
N ALA A 258 -11.15 6.34 13.00
CA ALA A 258 -11.33 4.95 12.60
C ALA A 258 -11.33 3.95 13.78
N ALA A 259 -10.61 4.22 14.87
CA ALA A 259 -10.62 3.32 16.04
C ALA A 259 -11.99 3.26 16.75
N ALA A 260 -12.83 4.27 16.54
CA ALA A 260 -14.17 4.35 17.14
C ALA A 260 -15.16 3.30 16.62
N ASN A 261 -14.88 2.61 15.50
CA ASN A 261 -15.80 1.67 14.88
C ASN A 261 -15.18 0.27 14.72
N ASP A 262 -16.05 -0.74 14.71
CA ASP A 262 -15.63 -2.14 14.70
C ASP A 262 -15.36 -2.69 13.29
N LEU A 263 -15.71 -1.94 12.24
CA LEU A 263 -15.33 -2.31 10.88
C LEU A 263 -13.86 -2.02 10.64
N ASP A 264 -13.37 -0.82 10.99
CA ASP A 264 -11.97 -0.45 10.81
C ASP A 264 -11.05 -1.15 11.82
N TYR A 265 -11.46 -1.15 13.09
CA TYR A 265 -10.73 -1.74 14.23
C TYR A 265 -11.62 -2.74 14.97
N ASN A 266 -11.68 -3.97 14.44
CA ASN A 266 -12.48 -5.07 14.99
C ASN A 266 -11.83 -5.72 16.24
N ILE A 267 -11.48 -4.91 17.24
CA ILE A 267 -11.04 -5.38 18.55
C ILE A 267 -12.19 -5.25 19.57
N PRO A 268 -12.29 -6.13 20.56
CA PRO A 268 -13.34 -6.05 21.57
C PRO A 268 -13.36 -4.70 22.31
N ALA A 269 -14.54 -4.25 22.72
CA ALA A 269 -14.73 -2.95 23.37
C ALA A 269 -13.90 -2.77 24.65
N GLU A 270 -13.55 -3.86 25.35
CA GLU A 270 -12.67 -3.84 26.53
C GLU A 270 -11.21 -3.42 26.23
N PHE A 271 -10.83 -3.28 24.96
CA PHE A 271 -9.53 -2.77 24.52
C PHE A 271 -9.62 -1.36 23.90
N LYS A 272 -10.80 -0.72 23.97
CA LYS A 272 -11.05 0.62 23.45
C LYS A 272 -11.43 1.56 24.59
N PHE A 273 -10.67 2.64 24.77
CA PHE A 273 -10.88 3.59 25.86
C PHE A 273 -11.18 5.01 25.34
N GLY A 274 -12.02 5.74 26.08
CA GLY A 274 -12.34 7.14 25.77
C GLY A 274 -11.26 8.09 26.30
N LEU A 275 -11.64 9.35 26.52
CA LEU A 275 -10.78 10.38 27.13
C LEU A 275 -11.43 10.87 28.43
N GLU A 276 -11.81 9.95 29.31
CA GLU A 276 -12.38 10.23 30.62
C GLU A 276 -11.29 10.29 31.71
N ASP A 277 -11.53 10.96 32.83
CA ASP A 277 -10.56 11.03 33.94
C ASP A 277 -10.18 9.65 34.51
N SER A 278 -11.09 8.68 34.40
CA SER A 278 -10.84 7.29 34.82
C SER A 278 -10.01 6.49 33.80
N THR A 279 -9.83 6.99 32.57
CA THR A 279 -9.17 6.27 31.49
C THR A 279 -7.76 5.79 31.85
N PRO A 280 -6.86 6.61 32.44
CA PRO A 280 -5.50 6.16 32.73
C PRO A 280 -5.46 4.90 33.59
N ARG A 281 -6.26 4.89 34.67
CA ARG A 281 -6.36 3.74 35.58
C ARG A 281 -6.86 2.49 34.86
N GLN A 282 -7.94 2.62 34.09
CA GLN A 282 -8.55 1.49 33.38
C GLN A 282 -7.60 0.89 32.33
N VAL A 283 -6.85 1.74 31.62
CA VAL A 283 -5.84 1.30 30.65
C VAL A 283 -4.70 0.55 31.36
N ILE A 284 -4.17 1.07 32.47
CA ILE A 284 -3.12 0.40 33.25
C ILE A 284 -3.59 -0.95 33.79
N GLU A 285 -4.80 -1.01 34.35
CA GLU A 285 -5.43 -2.27 34.79
C GLU A 285 -5.53 -3.28 33.63
N LYS A 286 -5.94 -2.81 32.44
CA LYS A 286 -6.00 -3.65 31.24
C LYS A 286 -4.63 -4.13 30.78
N ILE A 287 -3.60 -3.27 30.80
CA ILE A 287 -2.22 -3.66 30.46
C ILE A 287 -1.71 -4.75 31.41
N ARG A 288 -1.93 -4.60 32.72
CA ARG A 288 -1.53 -5.59 33.71
C ARG A 288 -2.26 -6.92 33.51
N ALA A 289 -3.56 -6.90 33.23
CA ALA A 289 -4.32 -8.10 32.89
C ALA A 289 -3.75 -8.82 31.64
N VAL A 290 -3.28 -8.06 30.63
CA VAL A 290 -2.58 -8.63 29.47
C VAL A 290 -1.23 -9.23 29.84
N PHE A 291 -0.46 -8.62 30.74
CA PHE A 291 0.80 -9.21 31.19
C PHE A 291 0.61 -10.51 31.95
N GLU A 292 -0.44 -10.60 32.76
CA GLU A 292 -0.82 -11.79 33.54
C GLU A 292 -1.36 -12.93 32.67
N ASN A 293 -2.25 -12.64 31.70
CA ASN A 293 -2.86 -13.64 30.82
C ASN A 293 -2.71 -13.26 29.33
N PHE A 294 -1.46 -13.23 28.86
CA PHE A 294 -1.14 -12.74 27.52
C PHE A 294 -1.84 -13.51 26.41
N GLU A 295 -1.74 -14.84 26.39
CA GLU A 295 -2.30 -15.64 25.31
C GLU A 295 -3.83 -15.55 25.27
N GLY A 296 -4.49 -15.54 26.43
CA GLY A 296 -5.94 -15.38 26.51
C GLY A 296 -6.41 -14.02 25.97
N GLU A 297 -5.73 -12.94 26.34
CA GLU A 297 -6.05 -11.59 25.84
C GLU A 297 -5.73 -11.42 24.35
N LEU A 298 -4.65 -12.05 23.88
CA LEU A 298 -4.26 -12.08 22.47
C LEU A 298 -5.30 -12.80 21.60
N GLU A 299 -5.83 -13.93 22.07
CA GLU A 299 -6.82 -14.75 21.34
C GLU A 299 -8.14 -13.99 21.11
N LYS A 300 -8.54 -13.13 22.06
CA LYS A 300 -9.71 -12.26 21.90
C LYS A 300 -9.61 -11.31 20.69
N GLN A 301 -8.39 -11.00 20.22
CA GLN A 301 -8.15 -10.13 19.06
C GLN A 301 -7.88 -10.90 17.76
N LYS A 302 -8.12 -12.22 17.72
CA LYS A 302 -7.88 -13.03 16.51
C LYS A 302 -8.64 -12.55 15.28
N ALA A 303 -9.86 -12.04 15.45
CA ALA A 303 -10.69 -11.55 14.35
C ALA A 303 -10.08 -10.32 13.67
N PHE A 304 -9.58 -9.37 14.47
CA PHE A 304 -8.84 -8.22 13.95
C PHE A 304 -7.59 -8.66 13.18
N ARG A 305 -6.82 -9.57 13.77
CA ARG A 305 -5.61 -10.11 13.15
C ARG A 305 -5.89 -10.81 11.83
N GLN A 306 -6.90 -11.68 11.80
CA GLN A 306 -7.30 -12.40 10.60
C GLN A 306 -7.75 -11.43 9.50
N ARG A 307 -8.52 -10.39 9.84
CA ARG A 307 -8.90 -9.35 8.88
C ARG A 307 -7.68 -8.69 8.24
N VAL A 308 -6.63 -8.42 9.01
CA VAL A 308 -5.39 -7.83 8.46
C VAL A 308 -4.64 -8.81 7.54
N TYR A 309 -4.63 -10.12 7.84
CA TYR A 309 -4.10 -11.12 6.90
C TYR A 309 -4.88 -11.15 5.58
N ASP A 310 -6.20 -10.96 5.64
CA ASP A 310 -7.07 -10.99 4.47
C ASP A 310 -7.07 -9.67 3.66
N ASP A 311 -6.52 -8.57 4.20
CA ASP A 311 -6.54 -7.23 3.58
C ASP A 311 -6.10 -7.26 2.10
N ARG A 312 -5.03 -8.00 1.76
CA ARG A 312 -4.50 -8.04 0.40
C ARG A 312 -5.40 -8.81 -0.58
N LYS A 313 -5.97 -9.92 -0.13
CA LYS A 313 -6.95 -10.70 -0.89
C LYS A 313 -8.20 -9.85 -1.13
N ASN A 314 -8.71 -9.22 -0.06
CA ASN A 314 -9.87 -8.34 -0.09
C ASN A 314 -9.64 -7.13 -1.00
N PHE A 315 -8.46 -6.52 -0.94
CA PHE A 315 -8.07 -5.43 -1.83
C PHE A 315 -8.12 -5.86 -3.29
N THR A 316 -7.53 -7.00 -3.64
CA THR A 316 -7.54 -7.52 -5.01
C THR A 316 -8.97 -7.75 -5.52
N ALA A 317 -9.82 -8.39 -4.71
CA ALA A 317 -11.22 -8.62 -5.05
C ALA A 317 -12.01 -7.31 -5.20
N THR A 318 -11.76 -6.34 -4.31
CA THR A 318 -12.37 -5.02 -4.35
C THR A 318 -12.00 -4.26 -5.61
N ILE A 319 -10.71 -4.22 -5.98
CA ILE A 319 -10.25 -3.59 -7.21
C ILE A 319 -10.87 -4.25 -8.45
N ALA A 320 -10.89 -5.58 -8.50
CA ALA A 320 -11.55 -6.28 -9.60
C ALA A 320 -13.05 -5.91 -9.71
N ASN A 321 -13.75 -5.80 -8.56
CA ASN A 321 -15.17 -5.44 -8.52
C ASN A 321 -15.42 -3.99 -8.95
N VAL A 322 -14.73 -3.00 -8.38
CA VAL A 322 -14.99 -1.58 -8.69
C VAL A 322 -14.64 -1.25 -10.15
N PHE A 323 -13.65 -1.92 -10.74
CA PHE A 323 -13.32 -1.80 -12.17
C PHE A 323 -14.13 -2.71 -13.09
N GLY A 324 -14.96 -3.62 -12.55
CA GLY A 324 -15.74 -4.57 -13.34
C GLY A 324 -14.88 -5.58 -14.13
N ILE A 325 -13.70 -5.92 -13.61
CA ILE A 325 -12.76 -6.87 -14.23
C ILE A 325 -13.28 -8.29 -14.01
N LYS A 326 -13.76 -8.92 -15.08
CA LYS A 326 -14.33 -10.28 -15.05
C LYS A 326 -13.33 -11.36 -15.47
N LYS A 327 -12.34 -11.00 -16.28
CA LYS A 327 -11.35 -11.92 -16.81
C LYS A 327 -9.97 -11.41 -16.43
N LEU A 328 -9.18 -12.27 -15.79
CA LEU A 328 -7.80 -11.98 -15.46
C LEU A 328 -6.91 -12.13 -16.71
N PRO A 329 -5.84 -11.34 -16.81
CA PRO A 329 -4.84 -11.53 -17.87
C PRO A 329 -4.10 -12.86 -17.65
N PRO A 330 -3.40 -13.36 -18.69
CA PRO A 330 -2.45 -14.44 -18.53
C PRO A 330 -1.41 -14.12 -17.42
N PRO A 331 -0.94 -15.14 -16.68
CA PRO A 331 0.05 -14.95 -15.62
C PRO A 331 1.32 -14.29 -16.16
N SER A 332 1.84 -13.32 -15.40
CA SER A 332 3.11 -12.67 -15.68
C SER A 332 4.29 -13.57 -15.36
N VAL A 333 5.28 -13.54 -16.23
CA VAL A 333 6.50 -14.35 -16.14
C VAL A 333 7.72 -13.46 -15.98
N ALA A 334 8.62 -13.86 -15.07
CA ALA A 334 9.95 -13.32 -14.93
C ALA A 334 11.01 -14.38 -15.32
N PHE A 335 11.94 -14.03 -16.21
CA PHE A 335 13.08 -14.90 -16.55
C PHE A 335 14.22 -14.64 -15.59
N VAL A 336 14.75 -15.68 -14.94
CA VAL A 336 15.73 -15.50 -13.84
C VAL A 336 17.19 -15.79 -14.23
N GLN A 337 17.44 -16.16 -15.48
CA GLN A 337 18.79 -16.43 -16.01
C GLN A 337 19.37 -15.23 -16.79
N GLY A 338 18.92 -14.01 -16.47
CA GLY A 338 19.37 -12.79 -17.13
C GLY A 338 19.03 -12.70 -18.62
N VAL A 339 19.70 -11.76 -19.28
CA VAL A 339 19.60 -11.61 -20.75
C VAL A 339 20.53 -12.65 -21.42
N SER A 340 19.93 -13.60 -22.13
CA SER A 340 20.63 -14.68 -22.82
C SER A 340 19.88 -15.09 -24.10
N GLU A 341 20.53 -15.88 -24.96
CA GLU A 341 19.86 -16.44 -26.15
C GLU A 341 18.61 -17.26 -25.75
N GLY A 342 18.71 -18.04 -24.67
CA GLY A 342 17.60 -18.83 -24.14
C GLY A 342 16.42 -17.96 -23.67
N SER A 343 16.69 -16.89 -22.90
CA SER A 343 15.61 -15.99 -22.46
C SER A 343 15.00 -15.20 -23.62
N PHE A 344 15.77 -14.87 -24.64
CA PHE A 344 15.26 -14.23 -25.87
C PHE A 344 14.34 -15.16 -26.68
N LEU A 345 14.79 -16.39 -26.98
CA LEU A 345 14.01 -17.38 -27.74
C LEU A 345 12.71 -17.73 -27.00
N LEU A 346 12.81 -17.97 -25.69
CA LEU A 346 11.64 -18.30 -24.88
C LEU A 346 10.65 -17.13 -24.80
N ALA A 347 11.13 -15.89 -24.66
CA ALA A 347 10.28 -14.72 -24.69
C ALA A 347 9.52 -14.61 -26.02
N GLN A 348 10.17 -14.86 -27.16
CA GLN A 348 9.51 -14.86 -28.48
C GLN A 348 8.38 -15.88 -28.56
N GLU A 349 8.58 -17.10 -28.05
CA GLU A 349 7.55 -18.14 -28.04
C GLU A 349 6.39 -17.80 -27.09
N LEU A 350 6.68 -17.32 -25.89
CA LEU A 350 5.65 -16.93 -24.93
C LEU A 350 4.80 -15.75 -25.41
N PHE A 351 5.36 -14.81 -26.19
CA PHE A 351 4.56 -13.77 -26.83
C PHE A 351 3.57 -14.31 -27.87
N LYS A 352 3.83 -15.48 -28.48
CA LYS A 352 2.93 -16.12 -29.45
C LYS A 352 1.82 -16.91 -28.77
N SER A 353 2.11 -17.61 -27.67
CA SER A 353 1.16 -18.54 -27.03
C SER A 353 -0.02 -17.86 -26.35
N LYS A 354 0.17 -16.63 -25.84
CA LYS A 354 -0.82 -15.90 -25.00
C LYS A 354 -1.19 -16.60 -23.69
N ASP A 355 -0.59 -17.73 -23.36
CA ASP A 355 -0.78 -18.44 -22.09
C ASP A 355 -0.06 -17.75 -20.94
N PHE A 356 0.98 -16.97 -21.27
CA PHE A 356 1.82 -16.25 -20.34
C PHE A 356 2.08 -14.83 -20.86
N ARG A 357 2.38 -13.93 -19.93
CA ARG A 357 2.80 -12.56 -20.25
C ARG A 357 4.26 -12.36 -19.82
N PRO A 358 5.23 -12.46 -20.74
CA PRO A 358 6.61 -12.05 -20.47
C PRO A 358 6.62 -10.62 -19.95
N SER A 359 7.03 -10.44 -18.69
CA SER A 359 6.91 -9.14 -18.01
C SER A 359 8.26 -8.63 -17.53
N PHE A 360 9.15 -9.52 -17.08
CA PHE A 360 10.42 -9.13 -16.50
C PHE A 360 11.57 -10.07 -16.89
N ILE A 361 12.78 -9.54 -16.92
CA ILE A 361 14.04 -10.29 -16.89
C ILE A 361 14.79 -9.87 -15.63
N VAL A 362 15.29 -10.85 -14.88
CA VAL A 362 16.07 -10.59 -13.68
C VAL A 362 17.55 -10.62 -14.04
N ASP A 363 18.19 -9.46 -13.96
CA ASP A 363 19.60 -9.26 -14.25
C ASP A 363 20.09 -8.04 -13.47
N ASP A 364 20.78 -8.25 -12.34
CA ASP A 364 21.20 -7.14 -11.46
C ASP A 364 22.18 -6.18 -12.14
N VAL A 365 23.05 -6.71 -12.99
CA VAL A 365 24.07 -5.91 -13.70
C VAL A 365 23.39 -5.01 -14.71
N LEU A 366 22.53 -5.59 -15.57
CA LEU A 366 21.83 -4.83 -16.59
C LEU A 366 20.72 -3.95 -16.02
N ALA A 367 20.10 -4.29 -14.89
CA ALA A 367 19.13 -3.40 -14.23
C ALA A 367 19.77 -2.09 -13.77
N ALA A 368 21.03 -2.14 -13.30
CA ALA A 368 21.77 -0.97 -12.82
C ALA A 368 22.52 -0.20 -13.92
N ALA A 369 22.72 -0.80 -15.10
CA ALA A 369 23.52 -0.22 -16.16
C ALA A 369 22.90 1.06 -16.76
N GLU A 370 23.73 2.06 -17.08
CA GLU A 370 23.31 3.23 -17.85
C GLU A 370 23.57 3.01 -19.35
N ILE A 371 22.90 2.01 -19.92
CA ILE A 371 23.06 1.57 -21.31
C ILE A 371 21.78 1.78 -22.11
N SER A 372 21.92 2.25 -23.35
CA SER A 372 20.85 2.22 -24.34
C SER A 372 21.45 1.95 -25.72
N ASP A 373 21.07 0.84 -26.33
CA ASP A 373 21.54 0.39 -27.64
C ASP A 373 20.41 -0.24 -28.47
N GLU A 374 20.74 -1.06 -29.47
CA GLU A 374 19.76 -1.72 -30.33
C GLU A 374 18.92 -2.77 -29.60
N LEU A 375 19.51 -3.45 -28.61
CA LEU A 375 18.91 -4.56 -27.88
C LEU A 375 18.30 -4.11 -26.55
N ILE A 376 18.95 -3.16 -25.86
CA ILE A 376 18.52 -2.63 -24.57
C ILE A 376 18.05 -1.18 -24.76
N LEU A 377 16.78 -0.93 -24.48
CA LEU A 377 16.21 0.42 -24.44
C LEU A 377 16.24 0.95 -23.01
N ARG A 378 16.72 2.17 -22.80
CA ARG A 378 16.56 2.88 -21.52
C ARG A 378 15.48 3.92 -21.59
N GLU A 379 14.50 3.84 -20.68
CA GLU A 379 13.41 4.80 -20.55
C GLU A 379 13.05 4.97 -19.06
N GLN A 380 12.89 6.22 -18.59
CA GLN A 380 12.54 6.53 -17.19
C GLN A 380 13.45 5.82 -16.16
N ASN A 381 14.77 5.84 -16.39
CA ASN A 381 15.78 5.16 -15.56
C ASN A 381 15.61 3.64 -15.43
N ARG A 382 14.92 3.01 -16.39
CA ARG A 382 14.73 1.56 -16.46
C ARG A 382 15.24 1.04 -17.78
N ASN A 383 15.76 -0.17 -17.75
CA ASN A 383 16.25 -0.85 -18.93
C ASN A 383 15.23 -1.90 -19.38
N TYR A 384 15.08 -2.04 -20.68
CA TYR A 384 14.15 -2.97 -21.29
C TYR A 384 14.86 -3.76 -22.38
N LEU A 385 14.70 -5.09 -22.35
CA LEU A 385 15.11 -5.93 -23.47
C LEU A 385 14.10 -5.79 -24.62
N ARG A 386 14.58 -5.46 -25.81
CA ARG A 386 13.78 -5.41 -27.04
C ARG A 386 13.67 -6.81 -27.65
N VAL A 387 12.43 -7.30 -27.78
CA VAL A 387 12.12 -8.59 -28.41
C VAL A 387 11.13 -8.34 -29.55
N GLY A 388 11.67 -8.07 -30.74
CA GLY A 388 10.89 -7.62 -31.88
C GLY A 388 10.23 -6.26 -31.61
N LYS A 389 8.89 -6.22 -31.53
CA LYS A 389 8.12 -5.01 -31.18
C LYS A 389 7.79 -4.90 -29.69
N ASN A 390 8.10 -5.94 -28.91
CA ASN A 390 7.79 -5.99 -27.49
C ASN A 390 8.99 -5.53 -26.67
N LEU A 391 8.72 -5.06 -25.46
CA LEU A 391 9.71 -4.69 -24.46
C LEU A 391 9.46 -5.50 -23.19
N ILE A 392 10.54 -5.98 -22.57
CA ILE A 392 10.50 -6.68 -21.28
C ILE A 392 11.41 -5.90 -20.32
N GLU A 393 10.88 -5.46 -19.18
CA GLU A 393 11.64 -4.68 -18.21
C GLU A 393 12.72 -5.56 -17.55
N ILE A 394 13.92 -5.03 -17.41
CA ILE A 394 15.04 -5.67 -16.71
C ILE A 394 15.06 -5.13 -15.28
N ILE A 395 15.01 -6.04 -14.30
CA ILE A 395 14.86 -5.71 -12.88
C ILE A 395 15.90 -6.46 -12.03
N THR A 396 16.09 -5.98 -10.81
CA THR A 396 16.97 -6.63 -9.82
C THR A 396 16.32 -7.88 -9.24
N GLN A 397 17.13 -8.75 -8.63
CA GLN A 397 16.67 -9.94 -7.92
C GLN A 397 15.76 -9.58 -6.74
N ASP A 398 16.11 -8.53 -6.00
CA ASP A 398 15.33 -8.02 -4.86
C ASP A 398 13.97 -7.46 -5.30
N ASP A 399 13.94 -6.69 -6.39
CA ASP A 399 12.69 -6.17 -6.94
C ASP A 399 11.82 -7.31 -7.49
N ALA A 400 12.41 -8.31 -8.15
CA ALA A 400 11.69 -9.50 -8.60
C ALA A 400 11.06 -10.26 -7.43
N LYS A 401 11.79 -10.39 -6.31
CA LYS A 401 11.26 -11.02 -5.10
C LYS A 401 10.10 -10.20 -4.52
N PHE A 402 10.27 -8.88 -4.41
CA PHE A 402 9.20 -7.99 -3.98
C PHE A 402 7.96 -8.10 -4.89
N LEU A 403 8.13 -8.07 -6.20
CA LEU A 403 7.03 -8.16 -7.17
C LEU A 403 6.35 -9.54 -7.17
N TYR A 404 7.08 -10.63 -6.91
CA TYR A 404 6.48 -11.95 -6.70
C TYR A 404 5.63 -11.95 -5.42
N LEU A 405 6.19 -11.44 -4.32
CA LEU A 405 5.46 -11.28 -3.07
C LEU A 405 4.25 -10.36 -3.21
N GLU A 406 4.29 -9.30 -4.03
CA GLU A 406 3.16 -8.41 -4.35
C GLU A 406 2.17 -9.02 -5.37
N GLY A 407 2.54 -10.14 -6.01
CA GLY A 407 1.73 -10.88 -6.97
C GLY A 407 1.68 -10.24 -8.36
N ARG A 408 2.67 -9.38 -8.66
CA ARG A 408 2.98 -8.80 -9.98
C ARG A 408 3.77 -9.75 -10.86
N ILE A 409 4.56 -10.64 -10.28
CA ILE A 409 5.14 -11.82 -10.92
C ILE A 409 4.32 -13.03 -10.46
N LYS A 410 3.92 -13.88 -11.40
CA LYS A 410 3.16 -15.11 -11.11
C LYS A 410 3.97 -16.36 -11.33
N LYS A 411 4.93 -16.32 -12.25
CA LYS A 411 5.77 -17.46 -12.61
C LYS A 411 7.21 -17.02 -12.79
N PHE A 412 8.14 -17.89 -12.44
CA PHE A 412 9.55 -17.77 -12.80
C PHE A 412 9.86 -18.77 -13.90
N ALA A 413 10.51 -18.32 -14.97
CA ALA A 413 10.90 -19.16 -16.09
C ALA A 413 12.41 -19.33 -16.18
N LEU A 414 12.82 -20.56 -16.48
CA LEU A 414 14.18 -20.94 -16.77
C LEU A 414 14.22 -21.76 -18.07
N PHE A 415 15.29 -21.59 -18.84
CA PHE A 415 15.61 -22.31 -20.05
C PHE A 415 16.85 -23.18 -19.80
N GLU A 416 16.69 -24.50 -19.92
CA GLU A 416 17.74 -25.49 -19.70
C GLU A 416 18.56 -25.25 -18.40
N PRO A 417 17.91 -25.04 -17.23
CA PRO A 417 18.63 -24.73 -16.01
C PRO A 417 19.44 -25.92 -15.50
N THR A 418 20.58 -25.60 -14.90
CA THR A 418 21.32 -26.51 -14.02
C THR A 418 20.57 -26.71 -12.70
N ASP A 419 20.86 -27.80 -11.99
CA ASP A 419 20.32 -28.04 -10.64
C ASP A 419 20.68 -26.89 -9.68
N ALA A 420 21.88 -26.32 -9.82
CA ALA A 420 22.35 -25.21 -9.00
C ALA A 420 21.53 -23.93 -9.21
N GLU A 421 21.16 -23.60 -10.45
CA GLU A 421 20.29 -22.45 -10.75
C GLU A 421 18.87 -22.65 -10.20
N LEU A 422 18.35 -23.87 -10.31
CA LEU A 422 17.04 -24.20 -9.77
C LEU A 422 17.01 -24.10 -8.24
N ASP A 423 18.05 -24.58 -7.57
CA ASP A 423 18.19 -24.49 -6.12
C ASP A 423 18.41 -23.04 -5.65
N ALA A 424 19.20 -22.24 -6.38
CA ALA A 424 19.37 -20.82 -6.09
C ALA A 424 18.02 -20.07 -6.15
N LEU A 425 17.21 -20.32 -7.18
CA LEU A 425 15.87 -19.76 -7.31
C LEU A 425 14.97 -20.17 -6.14
N LYS A 426 14.93 -21.47 -5.80
CA LYS A 426 14.11 -21.99 -4.70
C LYS A 426 14.51 -21.37 -3.36
N ASN A 427 15.81 -21.23 -3.11
CA ASN A 427 16.33 -20.68 -1.86
C ASN A 427 16.02 -19.18 -1.71
N PHE A 428 16.17 -18.41 -2.80
CA PHE A 428 16.03 -16.96 -2.75
C PHE A 428 14.56 -16.50 -2.77
N TYR A 429 13.78 -17.00 -3.74
CA TYR A 429 12.40 -16.57 -3.97
C TYR A 429 11.38 -17.39 -3.19
N LYS A 430 11.72 -18.62 -2.80
CA LYS A 430 10.82 -19.59 -2.15
C LYS A 430 9.46 -19.73 -2.87
N PRO A 431 9.44 -19.91 -4.21
CA PRO A 431 8.19 -19.99 -4.94
C PRO A 431 7.47 -21.32 -4.69
N ALA A 432 6.16 -21.34 -4.90
CA ALA A 432 5.42 -22.60 -4.98
C ALA A 432 5.93 -23.43 -6.18
N ALA A 433 5.82 -24.76 -6.11
CA ALA A 433 6.36 -25.64 -7.15
C ALA A 433 5.72 -25.36 -8.53
N GLU A 434 4.42 -25.10 -8.55
CA GLU A 434 3.66 -24.72 -9.73
C GLU A 434 4.05 -23.35 -10.30
N ASP A 435 4.78 -22.52 -9.55
CA ASP A 435 5.23 -21.20 -10.00
C ASP A 435 6.56 -21.24 -10.77
N ILE A 436 7.19 -22.41 -10.87
CA ILE A 436 8.42 -22.61 -11.62
C ILE A 436 8.09 -23.21 -12.99
N LEU A 437 8.54 -22.56 -14.06
CA LEU A 437 8.44 -23.03 -15.43
C LEU A 437 9.84 -23.37 -15.94
N VAL A 438 10.03 -24.62 -16.34
CA VAL A 438 11.28 -25.09 -16.94
C VAL A 438 11.02 -25.41 -18.41
N PHE A 439 11.82 -24.82 -19.28
CA PHE A 439 11.76 -25.02 -20.72
C PHE A 439 13.05 -25.68 -21.22
N SER A 440 12.93 -26.46 -22.30
CA SER A 440 14.04 -27.08 -23.03
C SER A 440 13.84 -26.85 -24.53
N ARG A 441 14.89 -27.05 -25.34
CA ARG A 441 14.81 -26.98 -26.80
C ARG A 441 13.79 -27.92 -27.43
#